data_AF-A0A0C2DI28-F1
#
_entry.id   AF-A0A0C2DI28-F1
#
_cell.length_a   1.000
_cell.length_b   1.000
_cell.length_c   1.000
_cell.angle_alpha   90.00
_cell.angle_beta   90.00
_cell.angle_gamma   90.00
#
_symmetry.space_group_name_H-M   'P 1'
#
loop_
_entity.id
_entity.type
_entity.pdbx_description
1 polymer ?
#
loop_
_entity_poly.entity_id
_entity_poly.type
_entity_poly.pdbx_seq_one_letter_code
_entity_poly.pdbx_strand_id
1 'polypeptide(L)'
;MDFVYCGKLNSLETFTERFAIPITQGGYANATKQQLVTAYKCAVVLRDAISPYILRRLKKDVKRSLDLPDKNEKVLFCELSSEQRRLYLDYLSSRECRNIFRGRLDPFVGLTLLRKLCNHPDLVTGGPNRHGEFDESEDPSKSFGFPERSGKMRVLMQLLTIWKKQVVIFDPDWNPSTDTQAKERSWRIGQERAVTVYRLLCAGTIEEKVYHR
;
A
#
# COMPACT_ATOMS: atom_id res chain seq x y z
N MET A 1 20.33 13.99 -5.66
CA MET A 1 21.59 14.58 -5.13
C MET A 1 22.23 15.50 -6.15
N ASP A 2 22.30 15.14 -7.42
CA ASP A 2 22.87 16.03 -8.46
C ASP A 2 22.24 17.44 -8.50
N PHE A 3 20.92 17.52 -8.32
CA PHE A 3 20.24 18.82 -8.22
C PHE A 3 20.58 19.59 -6.92
N VAL A 4 20.71 18.87 -5.79
CA VAL A 4 20.89 19.48 -4.45
C VAL A 4 22.34 19.90 -4.22
N TYR A 5 23.28 19.11 -4.73
CA TYR A 5 24.70 19.39 -4.67
C TYR A 5 25.37 18.77 -5.91
N CYS A 6 25.48 19.60 -6.94
CA CYS A 6 26.00 19.20 -8.25
C CYS A 6 27.45 18.67 -8.15
N GLY A 7 27.74 17.57 -8.82
CA GLY A 7 29.09 17.03 -8.96
C GLY A 7 29.64 16.23 -7.78
N LYS A 8 28.91 16.08 -6.66
CA LYS A 8 29.43 15.31 -5.49
C LYS A 8 29.45 13.80 -5.70
N LEU A 9 28.51 13.28 -6.48
CA LEU A 9 28.40 11.85 -6.79
C LEU A 9 28.98 11.50 -8.18
N ASN A 10 29.73 12.43 -8.78
CA ASN A 10 30.21 12.37 -10.17
C ASN A 10 29.06 12.21 -11.17
N SER A 11 29.39 11.77 -12.40
CA SER A 11 28.39 11.49 -13.44
C SER A 11 27.46 10.34 -13.05
N LEU A 12 26.27 10.33 -13.66
CA LEU A 12 25.29 9.25 -13.51
C LEU A 12 25.89 7.87 -13.86
N GLU A 13 26.75 7.79 -14.88
CA GLU A 13 27.43 6.55 -15.25
C GLU A 13 28.34 6.04 -14.13
N THR A 14 29.22 6.91 -13.61
CA THR A 14 30.14 6.56 -12.51
C THR A 14 29.36 6.14 -11.26
N PHE A 15 28.27 6.84 -10.95
CA PHE A 15 27.39 6.49 -9.83
C PHE A 15 26.73 5.12 -10.04
N THR A 16 26.27 4.86 -11.27
CA THR A 16 25.58 3.62 -11.61
C THR A 16 26.51 2.42 -11.46
N GLU A 17 27.72 2.51 -12.00
CA GLU A 17 28.72 1.44 -11.91
C GLU A 17 29.22 1.23 -10.48
N ARG A 18 29.51 2.31 -9.75
CA ARG A 18 30.15 2.23 -8.43
C ARG A 18 29.19 1.93 -7.29
N PHE A 19 27.93 2.35 -7.40
CA PHE A 19 26.93 2.20 -6.34
C PHE A 19 25.67 1.47 -6.80
N ALA A 20 25.00 1.94 -7.85
CA ALA A 20 23.67 1.42 -8.19
C ALA A 20 23.68 -0.08 -8.57
N ILE A 21 24.62 -0.50 -9.44
CA ILE A 21 24.73 -1.89 -9.89
C ILE A 21 25.10 -2.83 -8.74
N PRO A 22 26.18 -2.59 -7.94
CA PRO A 22 26.52 -3.45 -6.81
C PRO A 22 25.40 -3.56 -5.77
N ILE A 23 24.73 -2.45 -5.45
CA ILE A 23 23.62 -2.43 -4.48
C ILE A 23 22.42 -3.23 -5.01
N THR A 24 22.06 -3.04 -6.28
CA THR A 24 20.96 -3.77 -6.92
C THR A 24 21.25 -5.27 -6.97
N GLN A 25 22.48 -5.66 -7.33
CA GLN A 25 22.89 -7.06 -7.39
C GLN A 25 22.84 -7.76 -6.04
N GLY A 26 23.28 -7.11 -4.95
CA GLY A 26 23.17 -7.68 -3.61
C GLY A 26 21.77 -7.65 -3.00
N GLY A 27 20.84 -6.90 -3.61
CA GLY A 27 19.43 -6.83 -3.20
C GLY A 27 18.55 -7.93 -3.80
N TYR A 28 19.03 -8.67 -4.81
CA TYR A 28 18.27 -9.78 -5.37
C TYR A 28 18.21 -10.98 -4.41
N ALA A 29 17.09 -11.69 -4.41
CA ALA A 29 16.86 -12.85 -3.53
C ALA A 29 17.86 -14.00 -3.76
N ASN A 30 18.46 -14.07 -4.96
CA ASN A 30 19.48 -15.06 -5.34
C ASN A 30 20.92 -14.54 -5.19
N ALA A 31 21.14 -13.41 -4.52
CA ALA A 31 22.46 -12.83 -4.36
C ALA A 31 23.40 -13.74 -3.54
N THR A 32 24.66 -13.82 -3.97
CA THR A 32 25.70 -14.50 -3.20
C THR A 32 26.05 -13.74 -1.92
N LYS A 33 26.61 -14.43 -0.92
CA LYS A 33 27.10 -13.79 0.31
C LYS A 33 28.11 -12.68 0.03
N GLN A 34 28.97 -12.85 -0.98
CA GLN A 34 29.94 -11.84 -1.39
C GLN A 34 29.25 -10.60 -1.98
N GLN A 35 28.27 -10.78 -2.87
CA GLN A 35 27.50 -9.66 -3.43
C GLN A 35 26.71 -8.90 -2.36
N LEU A 36 26.14 -9.59 -1.37
CA LEU A 36 25.40 -8.97 -0.28
C LEU A 36 26.32 -8.09 0.60
N VAL A 37 27.53 -8.57 0.93
CA VAL A 37 28.52 -7.79 1.68
C VAL A 37 29.00 -6.59 0.87
N THR A 38 29.29 -6.77 -0.43
CA THR A 38 29.71 -5.68 -1.32
C THR A 38 28.62 -4.62 -1.43
N ALA A 39 27.36 -5.02 -1.63
CA ALA A 39 26.21 -4.11 -1.68
C ALA A 39 26.06 -3.30 -0.40
N TYR A 40 26.16 -3.95 0.77
CA TYR A 40 26.09 -3.27 2.05
C TYR A 40 27.22 -2.24 2.22
N LYS A 41 28.46 -2.61 1.87
CA LYS A 41 29.61 -1.68 1.92
C LYS A 41 29.41 -0.47 1.00
N CYS A 42 29.00 -0.69 -0.25
CA CYS A 42 28.70 0.39 -1.19
C CYS A 42 27.59 1.31 -0.65
N ALA A 43 26.51 0.75 -0.10
CA ALA A 43 25.41 1.51 0.48
C ALA A 43 25.84 2.35 1.69
N VAL A 44 26.69 1.81 2.56
CA VAL A 44 27.24 2.53 3.72
C VAL A 44 28.12 3.70 3.27
N VAL A 45 29.05 3.46 2.35
CA VAL A 45 29.93 4.53 1.81
C VAL A 45 29.09 5.64 1.17
N LEU A 46 28.07 5.27 0.39
CA LEU A 46 27.17 6.25 -0.22
C LEU A 46 26.40 7.05 0.84
N ARG A 47 25.82 6.36 1.82
CA ARG A 47 25.08 6.98 2.93
C ARG A 47 25.95 7.98 3.69
N ASP A 48 27.18 7.60 4.04
CA ASP A 48 28.07 8.44 4.83
C ASP A 48 28.55 9.66 4.02
N ALA A 49 28.73 9.51 2.71
CA ALA A 49 29.04 10.62 1.81
C ALA A 49 27.91 11.65 1.68
N ILE A 50 26.64 11.20 1.75
CA ILE A 50 25.47 12.09 1.64
C ILE A 50 24.97 12.62 3.00
N SER A 51 25.29 11.93 4.10
CA SER A 51 24.76 12.23 5.44
C SER A 51 24.97 13.69 5.89
N PRO A 52 26.11 14.36 5.65
CA PRO A 52 26.30 15.75 6.08
C PRO A 52 25.36 16.74 5.38
N TYR A 53 24.83 16.37 4.21
CA TYR A 53 23.97 17.22 3.40
C TYR A 53 22.47 16.93 3.62
N ILE A 54 22.15 15.90 4.42
CA ILE A 54 20.78 15.49 4.71
C ILE A 54 20.49 15.78 6.19
N LEU A 55 19.79 16.88 6.42
CA LEU A 55 19.19 17.14 7.73
C LEU A 55 17.89 16.35 7.85
N ARG A 56 17.89 15.33 8.70
CA ARG A 56 16.71 14.51 8.96
C ARG A 56 16.37 14.53 10.45
N ARG A 57 15.18 15.03 10.78
CA ARG A 57 14.63 15.06 12.14
C ARG A 57 13.46 14.09 12.23
N LEU A 58 13.44 13.18 13.20
CA LEU A 58 12.30 12.28 13.41
C LEU A 58 11.41 12.83 14.52
N LYS A 59 10.09 12.68 14.43
CA LYS A 59 9.16 13.13 15.48
C LYS A 59 9.48 12.54 16.86
N LYS A 60 10.02 11.31 16.91
CA LYS A 60 10.49 10.68 18.16
C LYS A 60 11.64 11.44 18.83
N ASP A 61 12.51 12.09 18.04
CA ASP A 61 13.66 12.85 18.55
C ASP A 61 13.23 14.19 19.17
N VAL A 62 11.99 14.58 18.92
CA VAL A 62 11.37 15.85 19.33
C VAL A 62 10.21 15.61 20.30
N LYS A 63 9.89 14.36 20.62
CA LYS A 63 8.76 13.97 21.46
C LYS A 63 8.84 14.54 22.88
N ARG A 64 10.03 14.98 23.33
CA ARG A 64 10.20 15.68 24.62
C ARG A 64 9.73 17.15 24.59
N SER A 65 9.71 17.78 23.43
CA SER A 65 9.23 19.17 23.25
C SER A 65 7.90 19.24 22.51
N LEU A 66 7.40 18.10 22.03
CA LEU A 66 6.12 17.95 21.37
C LEU A 66 5.37 16.87 22.13
N ASP A 67 4.37 17.23 22.92
CA ASP A 67 3.48 16.33 23.63
C ASP A 67 2.61 15.52 22.65
N LEU A 68 3.26 14.68 21.85
CA LEU A 68 2.62 13.86 20.83
C LEU A 68 2.17 12.54 21.49
N PRO A 69 0.87 12.22 21.41
CA PRO A 69 0.32 11.01 21.99
C PRO A 69 0.75 9.80 21.17
N ASP A 70 0.56 8.61 21.73
CA ASP A 70 1.01 7.39 21.08
C ASP A 70 0.22 7.08 19.80
N LYS A 71 0.94 6.51 18.84
CA LYS A 71 0.43 6.05 17.55
C LYS A 71 0.43 4.53 17.53
N ASN A 72 -0.75 3.93 17.46
CA ASN A 72 -0.93 2.48 17.32
C ASN A 72 -1.31 2.14 15.87
N GLU A 73 -0.75 1.07 15.31
CA GLU A 73 -1.13 0.56 13.98
C GLU A 73 -1.68 -0.85 14.15
N LYS A 74 -2.88 -1.10 13.61
CA LYS A 74 -3.57 -2.38 13.63
C LYS A 74 -3.89 -2.79 12.20
N VAL A 75 -3.50 -4.00 11.83
CA VAL A 75 -3.86 -4.61 10.55
C VAL A 75 -5.07 -5.49 10.80
N LEU A 76 -6.17 -5.22 10.09
CA LEU A 76 -7.39 -6.01 10.14
C LEU A 76 -7.49 -6.83 8.87
N PHE A 77 -7.54 -8.14 9.04
CA PHE A 77 -7.79 -9.07 7.95
C PHE A 77 -9.30 -9.23 7.76
N CYS A 78 -9.78 -8.81 6.61
CA CYS A 78 -11.16 -8.92 6.19
C CYS A 78 -11.30 -10.17 5.32
N GLU A 79 -12.29 -11.00 5.59
CA GLU A 79 -12.64 -12.12 4.71
C GLU A 79 -13.41 -11.60 3.49
N LEU A 80 -13.11 -12.13 2.31
CA LEU A 80 -13.88 -11.83 1.10
C LEU A 80 -15.31 -12.38 1.23
N SER A 81 -16.30 -11.63 0.73
CA SER A 81 -17.65 -12.14 0.59
C SER A 81 -17.71 -13.30 -0.42
N SER A 82 -18.74 -14.15 -0.34
CA SER A 82 -18.95 -15.25 -1.28
C SER A 82 -18.98 -14.76 -2.73
N GLU A 83 -19.58 -13.60 -2.98
CA GLU A 83 -19.62 -12.96 -4.30
C GLU A 83 -18.24 -12.50 -4.75
N GLN A 84 -17.50 -11.77 -3.90
CA GLN A 84 -16.14 -11.32 -4.19
C GLN A 84 -15.23 -12.51 -4.49
N ARG A 85 -15.29 -13.58 -3.67
CA ARG A 85 -14.48 -14.79 -3.84
C ARG A 85 -14.77 -15.47 -5.17
N ARG A 86 -16.04 -15.59 -5.55
CA ARG A 86 -16.44 -16.19 -6.84
C ARG A 86 -15.86 -15.39 -8.01
N LEU A 87 -16.06 -14.07 -8.03
CA LEU A 87 -15.53 -13.19 -9.07
C LEU A 87 -14.00 -13.19 -9.11
N TYR A 88 -13.35 -13.35 -7.95
CA TYR A 88 -11.89 -13.36 -7.84
C TYR A 88 -11.32 -14.61 -8.50
N LEU A 89 -11.88 -15.77 -8.18
CA LEU A 89 -11.47 -17.05 -8.77
C LEU A 89 -11.78 -17.13 -10.28
N ASP A 90 -12.92 -16.55 -10.69
CA ASP A 90 -13.29 -16.45 -12.11
C ASP A 90 -12.28 -15.59 -12.88
N TYR A 91 -11.91 -14.42 -12.33
CA TYR A 91 -10.89 -13.57 -12.93
C TYR A 91 -9.52 -14.27 -13.02
N LEU A 92 -9.10 -15.02 -12.00
CA LEU A 92 -7.84 -15.78 -12.06
C LEU A 92 -7.84 -16.85 -13.16
N SER A 93 -9.00 -17.42 -13.46
CA SER A 93 -9.18 -18.45 -14.49
C SER A 93 -9.40 -17.87 -15.89
N SER A 94 -9.60 -16.55 -15.97
CA SER A 94 -9.95 -15.84 -17.19
C SER A 94 -8.84 -15.85 -18.25
N ARG A 95 -9.20 -15.49 -19.49
CA ARG A 95 -8.22 -15.38 -20.59
C ARG A 95 -7.30 -14.17 -20.39
N GLU A 96 -7.81 -13.13 -19.76
CA GLU A 96 -7.12 -11.90 -19.40
C GLU A 96 -5.94 -12.21 -18.48
N CYS A 97 -6.18 -12.97 -17.40
CA CYS A 97 -5.13 -13.38 -16.48
C CYS A 97 -4.07 -14.24 -17.17
N ARG A 98 -4.50 -15.20 -18.01
CA ARG A 98 -3.57 -16.02 -18.83
C ARG A 98 -2.74 -15.18 -19.80
N ASN A 99 -3.31 -14.14 -20.38
CA ASN A 99 -2.58 -13.22 -21.27
C ASN A 99 -1.56 -12.37 -20.51
N ILE A 100 -1.86 -11.97 -19.27
CA ILE A 100 -0.90 -11.29 -18.38
C ILE A 100 0.29 -12.21 -18.08
N PHE A 101 0.03 -13.48 -17.70
CA PHE A 101 1.11 -14.45 -17.44
C PHE A 101 1.95 -14.76 -18.68
N ARG A 102 1.37 -14.65 -19.88
CA ARG A 102 2.08 -14.80 -21.16
C ARG A 102 2.80 -13.53 -21.62
N GLY A 103 2.76 -12.44 -20.83
CA GLY A 103 3.38 -11.16 -21.17
C GLY A 103 2.70 -10.39 -22.29
N ARG A 104 1.45 -10.74 -22.66
CA ARG A 104 0.68 -10.07 -23.73
C ARG A 104 -0.11 -8.87 -23.23
N LEU A 105 -0.35 -8.79 -21.92
CA LEU A 105 -1.04 -7.69 -21.26
C LEU A 105 -0.21 -7.23 -20.07
N ASP A 106 -0.32 -5.94 -19.79
CA ASP A 106 0.38 -5.33 -18.67
C ASP A 106 -0.15 -5.87 -17.32
N PRO A 107 0.73 -6.32 -16.40
CA PRO A 107 0.32 -6.85 -15.11
C PRO A 107 -0.43 -5.86 -14.23
N PHE A 108 -0.19 -4.56 -14.36
CA PHE A 108 -0.89 -3.55 -13.56
C PHE A 108 -2.38 -3.50 -13.85
N VAL A 109 -2.82 -3.85 -15.07
CA VAL A 109 -4.24 -3.97 -15.40
C VAL A 109 -4.91 -5.03 -14.50
N GLY A 110 -4.28 -6.20 -14.38
CA GLY A 110 -4.82 -7.27 -13.54
C GLY A 110 -4.73 -6.97 -12.05
N LEU A 111 -3.62 -6.41 -11.60
CA LEU A 111 -3.48 -5.98 -10.19
C LEU A 111 -4.52 -4.92 -9.82
N THR A 112 -4.79 -3.96 -10.72
CA THR A 112 -5.80 -2.92 -10.51
C THR A 112 -7.20 -3.52 -10.38
N LEU A 113 -7.56 -4.48 -11.25
CA LEU A 113 -8.85 -5.14 -11.19
C LEU A 113 -9.02 -5.97 -9.92
N LEU A 114 -8.00 -6.74 -9.54
CA LEU A 114 -8.00 -7.53 -8.31
C LEU A 114 -8.16 -6.65 -7.07
N ARG A 115 -7.52 -5.46 -7.03
CA ARG A 115 -7.71 -4.48 -5.96
C ARG A 115 -9.12 -3.91 -5.92
N LYS A 116 -9.67 -3.50 -7.08
CA LYS A 116 -11.07 -3.05 -7.18
C LYS A 116 -12.03 -4.11 -6.62
N LEU A 117 -11.80 -5.38 -6.94
CA LEU A 117 -12.63 -6.47 -6.46
C LEU A 117 -12.50 -6.72 -4.95
N CYS A 118 -11.30 -6.58 -4.38
CA CYS A 118 -11.09 -6.64 -2.93
C CYS A 118 -11.83 -5.51 -2.20
N ASN A 119 -11.91 -4.33 -2.81
CA ASN A 119 -12.64 -3.18 -2.28
C ASN A 119 -14.16 -3.35 -2.36
N HIS A 120 -14.70 -3.66 -3.55
CA HIS A 120 -16.14 -3.94 -3.73
C HIS A 120 -16.41 -4.69 -5.04
N PRO A 121 -17.32 -5.68 -5.08
CA PRO A 121 -17.67 -6.38 -6.32
C PRO A 121 -18.24 -5.44 -7.41
N ASP A 122 -19.01 -4.44 -7.01
CA ASP A 122 -19.65 -3.48 -7.94
C ASP A 122 -18.67 -2.64 -8.75
N LEU A 123 -17.45 -2.41 -8.24
CA LEU A 123 -16.42 -1.68 -8.99
C LEU A 123 -15.95 -2.43 -10.24
N VAL A 124 -16.25 -3.73 -10.32
CA VAL A 124 -15.92 -4.58 -11.47
C VAL A 124 -17.19 -4.92 -12.27
N THR A 125 -18.30 -5.24 -11.61
CA THR A 125 -19.54 -5.65 -12.28
C THR A 125 -20.39 -4.48 -12.78
N GLY A 126 -20.20 -3.28 -12.23
CA GLY A 126 -21.07 -2.11 -12.44
C GLY A 126 -22.28 -2.10 -11.51
N GLY A 127 -22.35 -3.02 -10.54
CA GLY A 127 -23.45 -3.16 -9.60
C GLY A 127 -24.64 -3.95 -10.14
N PRO A 128 -25.55 -4.38 -9.24
CA PRO A 128 -26.73 -5.16 -9.61
C PRO A 128 -27.78 -4.30 -10.29
N ASN A 129 -27.78 -2.98 -10.05
CA ASN A 129 -28.67 -2.01 -10.69
C ASN A 129 -28.01 -1.25 -11.85
N ARG A 130 -27.11 -1.88 -12.61
CA ARG A 130 -26.36 -1.21 -13.70
C ARG A 130 -27.27 -0.58 -14.76
N HIS A 131 -28.46 -1.15 -14.97
CA HIS A 131 -29.44 -0.73 -15.96
C HIS A 131 -30.61 0.08 -15.36
N GLY A 132 -30.58 0.38 -14.05
CA GLY A 132 -31.68 1.09 -13.38
C GLY A 132 -32.98 0.30 -13.32
N GLU A 133 -32.89 -1.04 -13.40
CA GLU A 133 -34.03 -1.95 -13.44
C GLU A 133 -34.69 -2.16 -12.07
N PHE A 134 -34.02 -1.77 -10.98
CA PHE A 134 -34.51 -1.93 -9.62
C PHE A 134 -34.72 -0.58 -8.93
N ASP A 135 -35.82 -0.48 -8.17
CA ASP A 135 -36.06 0.64 -7.26
C ASP A 135 -35.23 0.45 -5.97
N GLU A 136 -34.28 1.35 -5.73
CA GLU A 136 -33.42 1.32 -4.55
C GLU A 136 -34.17 1.57 -3.24
N SER A 137 -35.37 2.16 -3.31
CA SER A 137 -36.22 2.40 -2.15
C SER A 137 -36.95 1.14 -1.66
N GLU A 138 -37.19 0.18 -2.55
CA GLU A 138 -37.83 -1.10 -2.23
C GLU A 138 -36.83 -2.14 -1.71
N ASP A 139 -35.63 -2.21 -2.31
CA ASP A 139 -34.58 -3.14 -1.90
C ASP A 139 -33.21 -2.43 -1.84
N PRO A 140 -32.83 -1.90 -0.66
CA PRO A 140 -31.54 -1.25 -0.45
C PRO A 140 -30.34 -2.17 -0.72
N SER A 141 -30.50 -3.50 -0.73
CA SER A 141 -29.41 -4.44 -0.98
C SER A 141 -28.91 -4.42 -2.43
N LYS A 142 -29.75 -3.88 -3.34
CA LYS A 142 -29.43 -3.70 -4.75
C LYS A 142 -28.85 -2.32 -5.06
N SER A 143 -28.69 -1.46 -4.05
CA SER A 143 -27.95 -0.21 -4.22
C SER A 143 -26.48 -0.48 -4.55
N PHE A 144 -25.90 0.42 -5.35
CA PHE A 144 -24.46 0.37 -5.65
C PHE A 144 -23.64 0.60 -4.38
N GLY A 145 -22.70 -0.31 -4.10
CA GLY A 145 -21.79 -0.15 -2.94
C GLY A 145 -22.39 -0.60 -1.60
N PHE A 146 -23.45 -1.42 -1.63
CA PHE A 146 -24.08 -1.97 -0.43
C PHE A 146 -23.05 -2.67 0.49
N PRO A 147 -22.85 -2.21 1.74
CA PRO A 147 -21.71 -2.62 2.56
C PRO A 147 -21.56 -4.13 2.77
N GLU A 148 -22.67 -4.85 2.88
CA GLU A 148 -22.71 -6.29 3.18
C GLU A 148 -22.11 -7.15 2.06
N ARG A 149 -22.03 -6.62 0.84
CA ARG A 149 -21.48 -7.32 -0.33
C ARG A 149 -19.95 -7.28 -0.39
N SER A 150 -19.30 -6.42 0.41
CA SER A 150 -17.85 -6.36 0.54
C SER A 150 -17.40 -6.62 1.97
N GLY A 151 -16.47 -7.56 2.13
CA GLY A 151 -15.86 -7.85 3.43
C GLY A 151 -15.22 -6.63 4.08
N LYS A 152 -14.52 -5.80 3.29
CA LYS A 152 -13.93 -4.56 3.77
C LYS A 152 -14.96 -3.52 4.17
N MET A 153 -16.03 -3.37 3.39
CA MET A 153 -17.09 -2.40 3.70
C MET A 153 -17.81 -2.74 5.00
N ARG A 154 -18.08 -4.02 5.27
CA ARG A 154 -18.64 -4.46 6.55
C ARG A 154 -17.78 -4.04 7.74
N VAL A 155 -16.47 -4.28 7.66
CA VAL A 155 -15.53 -3.88 8.72
C VAL A 155 -15.42 -2.36 8.80
N LEU A 156 -15.39 -1.65 7.66
CA LEU A 156 -15.38 -0.19 7.62
C LEU A 156 -16.61 0.39 8.33
N MET A 157 -17.81 -0.11 8.05
CA MET A 157 -19.05 0.37 8.69
C MET A 157 -19.00 0.21 10.22
N GLN A 158 -18.42 -0.90 10.71
CA GLN A 158 -18.21 -1.09 12.15
C GLN A 158 -17.20 -0.07 12.71
N LEU A 159 -16.07 0.15 12.03
CA LEU A 159 -15.07 1.14 12.45
C LEU A 159 -15.61 2.58 12.40
N LEU A 160 -16.50 2.87 11.44
CA LEU A 160 -17.12 4.19 11.32
C LEU A 160 -17.98 4.55 12.52
N THR A 161 -18.49 3.59 13.30
CA THR A 161 -19.21 3.89 14.55
C THR A 161 -18.31 4.49 15.63
N ILE A 162 -17.00 4.21 15.57
CA ILE A 162 -15.97 4.64 16.55
C ILE A 162 -14.96 5.64 15.97
N TRP A 163 -15.27 6.20 14.79
CA TRP A 163 -14.34 6.94 13.93
C TRP A 163 -13.71 8.21 14.52
N LYS A 164 -14.34 8.87 15.49
CA LYS A 164 -13.88 10.16 16.04
C LYS A 164 -12.46 10.14 16.63
N LYS A 165 -11.85 8.96 16.80
CA LYS A 165 -10.52 8.76 17.41
C LYS A 165 -9.55 7.95 16.53
N GLN A 166 -9.91 7.66 15.28
CA GLN A 166 -9.22 6.63 14.48
C GLN A 166 -8.94 7.10 13.06
N VAL A 167 -7.87 6.55 12.47
CA VAL A 167 -7.53 6.71 11.06
C VAL A 167 -7.76 5.36 10.40
N VAL A 168 -8.53 5.33 9.32
CA VAL A 168 -8.78 4.09 8.57
C VAL A 168 -8.10 4.19 7.21
N ILE A 169 -7.22 3.24 6.92
CA ILE A 169 -6.63 2.98 5.61
C ILE A 169 -7.42 1.82 5.01
N PHE A 170 -8.35 2.16 4.11
CA PHE A 170 -9.25 1.20 3.47
C PHE A 170 -8.57 0.42 2.34
N ASP A 171 -7.79 1.11 1.50
CA ASP A 171 -7.05 0.53 0.39
C ASP A 171 -5.59 1.02 0.42
N PRO A 172 -4.65 0.21 0.93
CA PRO A 172 -3.23 0.54 1.03
C PRO A 172 -2.57 0.86 -0.31
N ASP A 173 -1.80 1.93 -0.39
CA ASP A 173 -0.98 2.20 -1.57
C ASP A 173 0.15 1.14 -1.71
N TRP A 174 0.57 0.86 -2.96
CA TRP A 174 1.76 0.05 -3.22
C TRP A 174 3.03 0.74 -2.75
N ASN A 175 3.03 2.07 -2.65
CA ASN A 175 4.09 2.83 -2.02
C ASN A 175 3.76 3.10 -0.54
N PRO A 176 4.42 2.42 0.42
CA PRO A 176 4.17 2.63 1.85
C PRO A 176 4.41 4.08 2.32
N SER A 177 5.17 4.85 1.55
CA SER A 177 5.44 6.27 1.85
C SER A 177 4.17 7.11 1.71
N THR A 178 3.30 6.82 0.74
CA THR A 178 2.04 7.53 0.54
C THR A 178 1.13 7.32 1.75
N ASP A 179 0.96 6.07 2.18
CA ASP A 179 0.19 5.73 3.37
C ASP A 179 0.79 6.38 4.62
N THR A 180 2.12 6.40 4.72
CA THR A 180 2.81 7.08 5.82
C THR A 180 2.48 8.57 5.84
N GLN A 181 2.54 9.25 4.70
CA GLN A 181 2.15 10.65 4.62
C GLN A 181 0.69 10.88 5.03
N ALA A 182 -0.23 10.01 4.60
CA ALA A 182 -1.63 10.07 5.01
C ALA A 182 -1.80 9.90 6.54
N LYS A 183 -1.12 8.91 7.15
CA LYS A 183 -1.09 8.69 8.61
C LYS A 183 -0.61 9.94 9.37
N GLU A 184 0.44 10.58 8.86
CA GLU A 184 1.07 11.73 9.51
C GLU A 184 0.20 13.01 9.43
N ARG A 185 -0.81 13.08 8.54
CA ARG A 185 -1.80 14.18 8.53
C ARG A 185 -2.70 14.16 9.77
N SER A 186 -3.03 12.97 10.25
CA SER A 186 -3.88 12.79 11.44
C SER A 186 -3.08 12.78 12.74
N TRP A 187 -1.83 12.30 12.70
CA TRP A 187 -0.89 12.34 13.83
C TRP A 187 0.03 13.57 13.75
N ARG A 188 -0.56 14.76 13.92
CA ARG A 188 0.12 16.06 13.83
C ARG A 188 0.35 16.71 15.19
N ILE A 189 1.22 17.71 15.21
CA ILE A 189 1.49 18.54 16.40
C ILE A 189 0.19 19.19 16.87
N GLY A 190 -0.05 19.20 18.18
CA GLY A 190 -1.30 19.67 18.79
C GLY A 190 -2.39 18.60 18.89
N GLN A 191 -2.12 17.35 18.48
CA GLN A 191 -3.00 16.23 18.79
C GLN A 191 -2.87 15.86 20.27
N GLU A 192 -3.98 15.79 20.99
CA GLU A 192 -4.00 15.46 22.43
C GLU A 192 -4.37 13.99 22.69
N ARG A 193 -4.94 13.31 21.70
CA ARG A 193 -5.48 11.96 21.85
C ARG A 193 -4.65 10.94 21.08
N ALA A 194 -4.49 9.75 21.66
CA ALA A 194 -3.85 8.63 21.00
C ALA A 194 -4.56 8.30 19.68
N VAL A 195 -3.77 8.12 18.62
CA VAL A 195 -4.28 7.85 17.28
C VAL A 195 -4.07 6.37 16.99
N THR A 196 -5.15 5.67 16.63
CA THR A 196 -5.07 4.30 16.13
C THR A 196 -5.30 4.30 14.62
N VAL A 197 -4.36 3.73 13.89
CA VAL A 197 -4.47 3.51 12.44
C VAL A 197 -4.91 2.08 12.19
N TYR A 198 -6.03 1.91 11.49
CA TYR A 198 -6.55 0.62 11.05
C TYR A 198 -6.27 0.44 9.58
N ARG A 199 -5.56 -0.62 9.21
CA ARG A 199 -5.29 -1.00 7.83
C ARG A 199 -6.14 -2.21 7.48
N LEU A 200 -7.04 -2.07 6.52
CA LEU A 200 -7.88 -3.17 6.05
C LEU A 200 -7.16 -3.93 4.93
N LEU A 201 -7.01 -5.24 5.08
CA LEU A 201 -6.44 -6.13 4.07
C LEU A 201 -7.38 -7.30 3.82
N CYS A 202 -7.62 -7.67 2.57
CA CYS A 202 -8.36 -8.89 2.26
C CYS A 202 -7.47 -10.13 2.40
N ALA A 203 -7.85 -11.05 3.29
CA ALA A 203 -7.11 -12.30 3.53
C ALA A 203 -7.13 -13.23 2.31
N GLY A 204 -6.01 -13.90 2.04
CA GLY A 204 -5.85 -14.84 0.92
C GLY A 204 -5.79 -14.17 -0.46
N THR A 205 -5.65 -12.84 -0.51
CA THR A 205 -5.66 -12.07 -1.77
C THR A 205 -4.29 -11.49 -2.11
N ILE A 206 -4.24 -10.78 -3.24
CA ILE A 206 -3.07 -10.01 -3.65
C ILE A 206 -2.66 -8.94 -2.63
N GLU A 207 -3.61 -8.40 -1.85
CA GLU A 207 -3.30 -7.35 -0.87
C GLU A 207 -2.41 -7.86 0.26
N GLU A 208 -2.69 -9.06 0.77
CA GLU A 208 -1.85 -9.72 1.77
C GLU A 208 -0.46 -10.02 1.21
N LYS A 209 -0.36 -10.50 -0.04
CA LYS A 209 0.93 -10.74 -0.70
C LYS A 209 1.74 -9.46 -0.89
N VAL A 210 1.09 -8.35 -1.23
CA VAL A 210 1.75 -7.05 -1.36
C VAL A 210 2.20 -6.51 -0.01
N TYR A 211 1.43 -6.76 1.05
CA TYR A 211 1.79 -6.33 2.41
C TYR A 211 3.03 -7.05 2.95
N HIS A 212 3.24 -8.31 2.60
CA HIS A 212 4.41 -9.10 3.02
C HIS A 212 5.67 -8.87 2.17
N ARG A 213 5.59 -8.12 1.07
CA ARG A 213 6.70 -7.86 0.16
C ARG A 213 7.58 -6.73 0.67
#